data_AF-A0A1X0IQN3-F1
#
_entry.id   AF-A0A1X0IQN3-F1
#
_cell.length_a   1.000
_cell.length_b   1.000
_cell.length_c   1.000
_cell.angle_alpha   90.00
_cell.angle_beta   90.00
_cell.angle_gamma   90.00
#
_symmetry.space_group_name_H-M   'P 1'
#
loop_
_entity.id
_entity.type
_entity.pdbx_description
1 polymer ?
#
loop_
_entity_poly.entity_id
_entity_poly.type
_entity_poly.pdbx_seq_one_letter_code
_entity_poly.pdbx_strand_id
1 'polypeptide(L)'
;MTTNTPTKGTVMTTPTTLDTKAIATALDIEPKALRAFLRSGKAEGMFSRDGKAYVFARVDVPKIKKAYAAWVDARAASKAEPEEAKSA
;
A
#
# COMPACT_ATOMS: atom_id res chain seq x y z
N MET A 1 -11.62 24.17 25.42
CA MET A 1 -11.76 23.19 24.33
C MET A 1 -10.67 23.45 23.28
N THR A 2 -9.66 22.60 23.19
CA THR A 2 -8.98 22.12 21.96
C THR A 2 -7.94 21.09 22.40
N THR A 3 -7.86 20.00 21.65
CA THR A 3 -7.51 18.63 22.05
C THR A 3 -6.01 18.31 22.03
N ASN A 4 -5.64 17.37 22.91
CA ASN A 4 -4.35 16.71 23.06
C ASN A 4 -3.62 16.38 21.74
N THR A 5 -2.36 16.80 21.65
CA THR A 5 -1.34 16.19 20.80
C THR A 5 -0.67 15.07 21.59
N PRO A 6 -0.77 13.79 21.22
CA PRO A 6 0.12 12.80 21.78
C PRO A 6 1.47 12.89 21.07
N THR A 7 2.46 13.40 21.80
CA THR A 7 3.89 13.13 21.61
C THR A 7 4.06 11.62 21.42
N LYS A 8 4.62 11.18 20.28
CA LYS A 8 5.16 9.83 20.16
C LYS A 8 6.63 9.96 19.79
N GLY A 9 7.47 9.83 20.81
CA GLY A 9 8.91 9.71 20.66
C GLY A 9 9.22 8.63 19.64
N THR A 10 10.14 8.95 18.73
CA THR A 10 10.75 8.01 17.82
C THR A 10 11.57 7.02 18.64
N VAL A 11 10.92 5.98 19.13
CA VAL A 11 11.61 4.79 19.61
C VAL A 11 12.34 4.23 18.39
N MET A 12 13.67 4.32 18.39
CA MET A 12 14.55 3.56 17.49
C MET A 12 14.51 2.09 17.88
N THR A 13 13.31 1.49 17.90
CA THR A 13 13.14 0.05 17.83
C THR A 13 13.08 -0.26 16.35
N THR A 14 13.96 -1.14 15.88
CA THR A 14 13.95 -1.67 14.51
C THR A 14 12.50 -1.91 14.11
N PRO A 15 11.95 -1.19 13.13
CA PRO A 15 10.54 -1.27 12.87
C PRO A 15 10.22 -2.69 12.40
N THR A 16 9.55 -3.46 13.25
CA THR A 16 9.05 -4.81 12.93
C THR A 16 8.11 -4.76 11.72
N THR A 17 7.51 -3.59 11.51
CA THR A 17 6.57 -3.29 10.44
C THR A 17 7.10 -2.18 9.52
N LEU A 18 6.97 -2.37 8.21
CA LEU A 18 7.33 -1.41 7.19
C LEU A 18 6.20 -0.43 6.93
N ASP A 19 6.52 0.81 6.57
CA ASP A 19 5.57 1.79 6.06
C ASP A 19 5.46 1.71 4.53
N THR A 20 4.53 2.47 3.93
CA THR A 20 4.34 2.47 2.47
C THR A 20 5.60 2.86 1.71
N LYS A 21 6.46 3.74 2.25
CA LYS A 21 7.72 4.09 1.56
C LYS A 21 8.75 2.97 1.69
N ALA A 22 8.96 2.42 2.90
CA ALA A 22 9.94 1.35 3.07
C ALA A 22 9.60 0.11 2.26
N ILE A 23 8.32 -0.31 2.20
CA ILE A 23 7.94 -1.46 1.38
C ILE A 23 8.07 -1.16 -0.12
N ALA A 24 7.78 0.07 -0.55
CA ALA A 24 7.95 0.48 -1.94
C ALA A 24 9.42 0.41 -2.35
N THR A 25 10.33 0.91 -1.50
CA THR A 25 11.78 0.78 -1.71
C THR A 25 12.24 -0.67 -1.67
N ALA A 26 11.74 -1.48 -0.74
CA ALA A 26 12.12 -2.90 -0.63
C ALA A 26 11.67 -3.74 -1.83
N LEU A 27 10.59 -3.32 -2.50
CA LEU A 27 10.06 -3.99 -3.69
C LEU A 27 10.50 -3.33 -5.00
N ASP A 28 11.26 -2.23 -4.92
CA ASP A 28 11.63 -1.37 -6.05
C ASP A 28 10.42 -0.96 -6.91
N ILE A 29 9.34 -0.53 -6.24
CA ILE A 29 8.09 -0.08 -6.87
C ILE A 29 7.82 1.37 -6.54
N GLU A 30 7.09 2.05 -7.42
CA GLU A 30 6.69 3.43 -7.18
C GLU A 30 5.70 3.50 -6.00
N PRO A 31 5.94 4.37 -4.98
CA PRO A 31 5.02 4.51 -3.85
C PRO A 31 3.60 4.93 -4.26
N LYS A 32 3.47 5.67 -5.37
CA LYS A 32 2.18 6.09 -5.92
C LYS A 32 1.41 4.91 -6.52
N ALA A 33 2.09 4.04 -7.27
CA ALA A 33 1.51 2.83 -7.84
C ALA A 33 1.11 1.85 -6.73
N LEU A 34 1.97 1.68 -5.72
CA LEU A 34 1.64 0.90 -4.53
C LEU A 34 0.38 1.42 -3.83
N ARG A 35 0.25 2.74 -3.62
CA ARG A 35 -0.97 3.33 -3.02
C ARG A 35 -2.23 3.08 -3.86
N ALA A 36 -2.12 3.09 -5.19
CA ALA A 36 -3.24 2.75 -6.05
C ALA A 36 -3.67 1.28 -5.86
N PHE A 37 -2.70 0.36 -5.77
CA PHE A 37 -2.95 -1.04 -5.43
C PHE A 37 -3.58 -1.21 -4.04
N LEU A 38 -3.07 -0.52 -3.01
CA LEU A 38 -3.65 -0.58 -1.66
C LEU A 38 -5.09 -0.06 -1.62
N ARG A 39 -5.42 0.95 -2.43
CA ARG A 39 -6.78 1.50 -2.55
C ARG A 39 -7.69 0.63 -3.44
N SER A 40 -7.15 -0.29 -4.22
CA SER A 40 -7.94 -1.17 -5.10
C SER A 40 -8.71 -2.28 -4.35
N GLY A 41 -8.47 -2.44 -3.04
CA GLY A 41 -9.06 -3.53 -2.23
C GLY A 41 -8.40 -4.89 -2.44
N LYS A 42 -7.59 -5.09 -3.49
CA LYS A 42 -6.85 -6.34 -3.74
C LYS A 42 -5.76 -6.66 -2.70
N ALA A 43 -5.37 -5.64 -1.92
CA ALA A 43 -4.41 -5.77 -0.83
C ALA A 43 -5.07 -5.84 0.55
N GLU A 44 -6.40 -5.92 0.61
CA GLU A 44 -7.12 -5.93 1.89
C GLU A 44 -6.72 -7.15 2.72
N GLY A 45 -6.46 -6.94 4.01
CA GLY A 45 -5.92 -7.97 4.92
C GLY A 45 -4.42 -8.26 4.77
N MET A 46 -3.72 -7.68 3.78
CA MET A 46 -2.25 -7.80 3.63
C MET A 46 -1.47 -6.68 4.35
N PHE A 47 -2.19 -5.74 4.95
CA PHE A 47 -1.65 -4.63 5.71
C PHE A 47 -2.59 -4.26 6.84
N SER A 48 -2.03 -3.66 7.88
CA SER A 48 -2.78 -3.05 8.97
C SER A 48 -2.80 -1.53 8.80
N ARG A 49 -3.79 -0.87 9.39
CA ARG A 49 -3.82 0.59 9.48
C ARG A 49 -3.54 1.00 10.91
N ASP A 50 -2.47 1.74 11.13
CA ASP A 50 -2.23 2.44 12.39
C ASP A 50 -2.72 3.89 12.22
N GLY A 51 -3.97 4.11 12.61
CA GLY A 51 -4.69 5.36 12.36
C GLY A 51 -4.80 5.67 10.85
N LYS A 52 -4.03 6.67 10.39
CA LYS A 52 -4.01 7.10 8.98
C LYS A 52 -2.90 6.46 8.14
N ALA A 53 -1.96 5.75 8.78
CA ALA A 53 -0.80 5.16 8.10
C ALA A 53 -1.06 3.70 7.72
N TYR A 54 -0.51 3.28 6.57
CA TYR A 54 -0.45 1.87 6.19
C TYR A 54 0.80 1.25 6.82
N VAL A 55 0.58 0.12 7.50
CA VAL A 55 1.59 -0.62 8.24
C VAL A 55 1.64 -2.04 7.70
N PHE A 56 2.83 -2.49 7.31
CA PHE A 56 3.06 -3.77 6.67
C PHE A 56 3.93 -4.65 7.54
N ALA A 57 3.57 -5.90 7.77
CA ALA A 57 4.51 -6.83 8.39
C ALA A 57 5.54 -7.30 7.35
N ARG A 58 6.78 -7.56 7.78
CA ARG A 58 7.83 -8.08 6.88
C ARG A 58 7.44 -9.42 6.24
N VAL A 59 6.61 -10.20 6.94
CA VAL A 59 6.07 -11.48 6.45
C VAL A 59 5.07 -11.32 5.29
N ASP A 60 4.44 -10.15 5.15
CA ASP A 60 3.45 -9.88 4.11
C ASP A 60 4.06 -9.22 2.87
N VAL A 61 5.31 -8.75 2.95
CA VAL A 61 6.06 -8.19 1.80
C VAL A 61 6.03 -9.10 0.57
N PRO A 62 6.36 -10.41 0.66
CA PRO A 62 6.28 -11.30 -0.49
C PRO A 62 4.84 -11.51 -0.99
N LYS A 63 3.83 -11.46 -0.11
CA LYS A 63 2.41 -11.55 -0.50
C LYS A 63 2.01 -10.33 -1.31
N ILE A 64 2.40 -9.14 -0.86
CA ILE A 64 2.17 -7.87 -1.55
C ILE A 64 2.88 -7.86 -2.89
N LYS A 65 4.11 -8.35 -2.98
CA LYS A 65 4.82 -8.46 -4.27
C LYS A 65 4.03 -9.30 -5.28
N LYS A 66 3.53 -10.48 -4.86
CA LYS A 66 2.73 -11.35 -5.72
C LYS A 66 1.39 -10.73 -6.11
N ALA A 67 0.68 -10.17 -5.13
CA ALA A 67 -0.62 -9.56 -5.37
C ALA A 67 -0.53 -8.28 -6.21
N TYR A 68 0.53 -7.49 -6.03
CA TYR A 68 0.84 -6.33 -6.85
C TYR A 68 1.14 -6.73 -8.28
N ALA A 69 1.97 -7.75 -8.51
CA ALA A 69 2.23 -8.27 -9.86
C ALA A 69 0.93 -8.71 -10.55
N ALA A 70 0.10 -9.51 -9.88
CA ALA A 70 -1.20 -9.93 -10.42
C ALA A 70 -2.15 -8.74 -10.70
N TRP A 71 -2.11 -7.69 -9.87
CA TRP A 71 -2.88 -6.47 -10.10
C TRP A 71 -2.35 -5.66 -11.29
N VAL A 72 -1.03 -5.59 -11.47
CA VAL A 72 -0.38 -4.94 -12.62
C VAL A 72 -0.74 -5.69 -13.91
N ASP A 73 -0.69 -7.02 -13.90
CA ASP A 73 -1.09 -7.84 -15.05
C ASP A 73 -2.58 -7.63 -15.39
N ALA A 74 -3.45 -7.61 -14.39
CA ALA A 74 -4.87 -7.30 -14.58
C ALA A 74 -5.08 -5.86 -15.11
N ARG A 75 -4.29 -4.88 -14.64
CA ARG A 75 -4.30 -3.50 -15.13
C ARG A 75 -3.78 -3.37 -16.56
N ALA A 76 -2.77 -4.15 -16.93
CA ALA A 76 -2.23 -4.18 -18.29
C ALA A 76 -3.26 -4.80 -19.25
N ALA A 77 -3.93 -5.87 -18.82
CA ALA A 77 -5.05 -6.46 -19.56
C ALA A 77 -6.22 -5.46 -19.73
N SER A 78 -6.62 -4.76 -18.67
CA SER A 78 -7.68 -3.74 -18.76
C SER A 78 -7.28 -2.44 -19.47
N LYS A 79 -5.98 -2.18 -19.70
CA LYS A 79 -5.51 -1.03 -20.51
C LYS A 79 -5.46 -1.34 -22.00
N ALA A 80 -5.59 -2.61 -22.39
CA ALA A 80 -5.68 -3.02 -23.79
C ALA A 80 -7.10 -2.87 -24.36
N GLU A 81 -8.10 -2.60 -23.51
CA GLU A 81 -9.43 -2.15 -23.94
C GLU A 81 -9.49 -0.61 -23.85
N PRO A 82 -9.54 0.12 -24.98
CA PRO A 82 -9.96 1.51 -24.97
C PRO A 82 -11.47 1.55 -24.72
N GLU A 83 -11.92 1.34 -23.48
CA GLU A 83 -13.35 1.48 -23.16
C GLU A 83 -13.60 2.81 -22.43
N GLU A 84 -13.91 3.82 -23.24
CA GLU A 84 -15.28 4.33 -23.34
C GLU A 84 -16.19 4.05 -22.12
N ALA A 85 -15.88 4.53 -20.93
CA ALA A 85 -16.84 4.48 -19.81
C ALA A 85 -16.63 5.63 -18.81
N LYS A 86 -16.78 6.86 -19.30
CA LYS A 86 -17.28 7.95 -18.45
C LYS A 86 -18.14 8.88 -19.28
N SER A 87 -19.39 8.47 -19.53
CA SER A 87 -20.62 9.28 -19.38
C SER A 87 -21.78 8.56 -20.07
N ALA A 88 -22.58 7.83 -19.29
CA ALA A 88 -23.99 7.58 -19.54
C ALA A 88 -24.75 7.95 -18.26
#